data_AF-A0A1I0UZY6-F1
#
_entry.id   AF-A0A1I0UZY6-F1
#
_cell.length_a   1.000
_cell.length_b   1.000
_cell.length_c   1.000
_cell.angle_alpha   90.00
_cell.angle_beta   90.00
_cell.angle_gamma   90.00
#
_symmetry.space_group_name_H-M   'P 1'
#
loop_
_entity.id
_entity.type
_entity.pdbx_description
1 polymer ?
#
loop_
_entity_poly.entity_id
_entity_poly.type
_entity_poly.pdbx_seq_one_letter_code
_entity_poly.pdbx_strand_id
1 'polypeptide(L)'
;MKKAKITAYVDAALFDEINELAARRRVPKTQIIEAALASFLSPDSAEQSEAAIVRRLDRLTRSLERLERDQEITTEALALFVRFWLTTTPPLPDDTYSAAKAKGKERYGGFVKTLSRRLSKGPTFAKELSREIENDLRATESQS
;
A
#
# COMPACT_ATOMS: atom_id res chain seq x y z
N MET A 1 40.20 -18.91 -15.84
CA MET A 1 40.89 -19.05 -14.54
C MET A 1 41.13 -20.53 -14.26
N LYS A 2 42.23 -20.88 -13.57
CA LYS A 2 42.46 -22.28 -13.14
C LYS A 2 41.43 -22.67 -12.08
N LYS A 3 40.82 -23.84 -12.22
CA LYS A 3 39.91 -24.41 -11.21
C LYS A 3 40.69 -25.30 -10.24
N ALA A 4 40.42 -25.17 -8.95
CA ALA A 4 40.97 -26.04 -7.91
C ALA A 4 39.96 -27.14 -7.55
N LYS A 5 40.43 -28.37 -7.32
CA LYS A 5 39.56 -29.48 -6.90
C LYS A 5 39.35 -29.42 -5.39
N ILE A 6 38.09 -29.37 -4.98
CA ILE A 6 37.68 -29.50 -3.57
C ILE A 6 36.94 -30.84 -3.44
N THR A 7 37.30 -31.64 -2.43
CA THR A 7 36.58 -32.88 -2.08
C THR A 7 36.09 -32.74 -0.66
N ALA A 8 34.77 -32.76 -0.46
CA ALA A 8 34.13 -32.62 0.83
C ALA A 8 32.89 -33.52 0.89
N TYR A 9 32.58 -34.02 2.08
CA TYR A 9 31.31 -34.69 2.34
C TYR A 9 30.25 -33.64 2.68
N VAL A 10 29.04 -33.85 2.16
CA VAL A 10 27.87 -33.04 2.44
C VAL A 10 26.75 -33.95 2.92
N ASP A 11 25.81 -33.41 3.67
CA ASP A 11 24.62 -34.13 4.08
C ASP A 11 23.83 -34.63 2.85
N ALA A 12 23.21 -35.80 2.97
CA ALA A 12 22.47 -36.42 1.87
C ALA A 12 21.29 -35.56 1.40
N ALA A 13 20.56 -34.92 2.31
CA ALA A 13 19.45 -34.04 1.97
C ALA A 13 19.94 -32.81 1.17
N LEU A 14 21.09 -32.25 1.57
CA LEU A 14 21.69 -31.13 0.86
C LEU A 14 22.18 -31.52 -0.55
N PHE A 15 22.72 -32.74 -0.71
CA PHE A 15 23.11 -33.25 -2.02
C PHE A 15 21.89 -33.35 -2.96
N ASP A 16 20.75 -33.82 -2.45
CA ASP A 16 19.51 -33.93 -3.21
C ASP A 16 18.93 -32.56 -3.58
N GLU A 17 18.95 -31.58 -2.68
CA GLU A 17 18.56 -30.20 -2.98
C GLU A 17 19.40 -29.59 -4.11
N ILE A 18 20.72 -29.79 -4.08
CA ILE A 18 21.63 -29.32 -5.14
C ILE A 18 21.29 -29.99 -6.47
N ASN A 19 20.96 -31.29 -6.45
CA ASN A 19 20.57 -32.03 -7.65
C ASN A 19 19.28 -31.48 -8.25
N GLU A 20 18.26 -31.27 -7.43
CA GLU A 20 16.98 -30.75 -7.87
C GLU A 20 17.14 -29.31 -8.40
N LEU A 21 17.91 -28.47 -7.72
CA LEU A 21 18.15 -27.09 -8.13
C LEU A 21 18.92 -27.03 -9.45
N ALA A 22 19.96 -27.85 -9.62
CA ALA A 22 20.72 -27.97 -10.86
C ALA A 22 19.83 -28.42 -12.03
N ALA A 23 18.95 -29.40 -11.80
CA ALA A 23 17.99 -29.87 -12.78
C ALA A 23 16.97 -28.78 -13.16
N ARG A 24 16.35 -28.13 -12.17
CA ARG A 24 15.37 -27.04 -12.37
C ARG A 24 15.97 -25.87 -13.16
N ARG A 25 17.23 -25.52 -12.88
CA ARG A 25 17.93 -24.39 -13.54
C ARG A 25 18.70 -24.80 -14.80
N ARG A 26 18.76 -26.09 -15.14
CA ARG A 26 19.53 -26.64 -16.28
C ARG A 26 21.00 -26.20 -16.29
N VAL A 27 21.64 -26.21 -15.12
CA VAL A 27 23.05 -25.84 -14.93
C VAL A 27 23.81 -26.95 -14.20
N PRO A 28 25.13 -27.10 -14.40
CA PRO A 28 25.92 -28.09 -13.68
C PRO A 28 25.96 -27.80 -12.17
N LYS A 29 25.97 -28.86 -11.35
CA LYS A 29 26.04 -28.76 -9.87
C LYS A 29 27.21 -27.89 -9.40
N THR A 30 28.38 -28.04 -10.05
CA THR A 30 29.57 -27.23 -9.76
C THR A 30 29.31 -25.73 -9.90
N GLN A 31 28.46 -25.29 -10.83
CA GLN A 31 28.13 -23.87 -10.98
C GLN A 31 27.24 -23.38 -9.84
N ILE A 32 26.28 -24.20 -9.37
CA ILE A 32 25.48 -23.90 -8.18
C ILE A 32 26.38 -23.79 -6.95
N ILE A 33 27.28 -24.76 -6.76
CA ILE A 33 28.20 -24.81 -5.62
C ILE A 33 29.18 -23.63 -5.64
N GLU A 34 29.78 -23.33 -6.79
CA GLU A 34 30.68 -22.16 -6.95
C GLU A 34 29.95 -20.85 -6.68
N ALA A 35 28.72 -20.68 -7.18
CA ALA A 35 27.94 -19.49 -6.94
C ALA A 35 27.54 -19.34 -5.46
N ALA A 36 27.13 -20.43 -4.81
CA ALA A 36 26.78 -20.43 -3.39
C ALA A 36 27.99 -20.10 -2.51
N LEU A 37 29.15 -20.72 -2.77
CA LEU A 37 30.39 -20.45 -2.03
C LEU A 37 30.90 -19.03 -2.29
N ALA A 38 30.88 -18.55 -3.53
CA ALA A 38 31.28 -17.19 -3.86
C ALA A 38 30.37 -16.15 -3.18
N SER A 39 29.06 -16.42 -3.13
CA SER A 39 28.11 -15.58 -2.40
C SER A 39 28.38 -15.61 -0.90
N PHE A 40 28.57 -16.79 -0.31
CA PHE A 40 28.80 -16.95 1.14
C PHE A 40 30.11 -16.30 1.60
N LEU A 41 31.16 -16.38 0.78
CA LEU A 41 32.47 -15.82 1.09
C LEU A 41 32.60 -14.33 0.71
N SER A 42 31.57 -13.71 0.14
CA SER A 42 31.58 -12.29 -0.21
C SER A 42 31.20 -11.44 1.01
N PRO A 43 32.12 -10.60 1.54
CA PRO A 43 31.84 -9.70 2.67
C PRO A 43 30.65 -8.77 2.40
N ASP A 44 30.53 -8.36 1.14
CA ASP A 44 29.52 -7.44 0.65
C ASP A 44 28.10 -8.03 0.65
N SER A 45 27.94 -9.35 0.57
CA SER A 45 26.62 -9.96 0.33
C SER A 45 25.66 -9.78 1.52
N ALA A 46 26.17 -9.95 2.73
CA ALA A 46 25.41 -9.74 3.97
C ALA A 46 25.12 -8.25 4.18
N GLU A 47 26.14 -7.39 4.05
CA GLU A 47 25.99 -5.93 4.21
C GLU A 47 25.07 -5.32 3.16
N GLN A 48 25.14 -5.76 1.90
CA GLN A 48 24.24 -5.28 0.84
C GLN A 48 22.79 -5.70 1.09
N SER A 49 22.58 -6.93 1.58
CA SER A 49 21.25 -7.45 1.92
C SER A 49 20.64 -6.68 3.08
N GLU A 50 21.42 -6.43 4.13
CA GLU A 50 21.00 -5.65 5.29
C GLU A 50 20.70 -4.18 4.89
N ALA A 51 21.58 -3.57 4.10
CA ALA A 51 21.36 -2.22 3.59
C ALA A 51 20.12 -2.12 2.67
N ALA A 52 19.79 -3.17 1.92
CA ALA A 52 18.57 -3.21 1.12
C ALA A 52 17.30 -3.25 2.00
N ILE A 53 17.34 -3.98 3.12
CA ILE A 53 16.25 -4.04 4.10
C ILE A 53 16.07 -2.67 4.76
N VAL A 54 17.15 -2.05 5.25
CA VAL A 54 17.11 -0.71 5.86
C VAL A 54 16.49 0.31 4.90
N ARG A 55 16.96 0.37 3.64
CA ARG A 55 16.39 1.27 2.62
C ARG A 55 14.91 1.01 2.33
N ARG A 56 14.45 -0.23 2.45
CA ARG A 56 13.04 -0.58 2.29
C ARG A 56 12.22 -0.13 3.49
N LEU A 57 12.74 -0.30 4.70
CA LEU A 57 12.11 0.19 5.92
C LEU A 57 11.98 1.70 5.91
N ASP A 58 13.02 2.43 5.55
CA ASP A 58 12.98 3.90 5.43
C ASP A 58 11.90 4.37 4.44
N ARG A 59 11.78 3.67 3.30
CA ARG A 59 10.72 3.95 2.32
C ARG A 59 9.32 3.70 2.89
N LEU A 60 9.14 2.65 3.69
CA LEU A 60 7.86 2.36 4.34
C LEU A 60 7.52 3.43 5.39
N THR A 61 8.49 3.84 6.21
CA THR A 61 8.31 4.89 7.22
C THR A 61 7.86 6.19 6.58
N ARG A 62 8.55 6.65 5.52
CA ARG A 62 8.14 7.86 4.77
C ARG A 62 6.75 7.73 4.15
N SER A 63 6.38 6.54 3.69
CA SER A 63 5.06 6.30 3.13
C SER A 63 3.97 6.36 4.21
N LEU A 64 4.26 5.87 5.42
CA LEU A 64 3.37 5.95 6.57
C LEU A 64 3.20 7.38 7.07
N GLU A 65 4.28 8.13 7.20
CA GLU A 65 4.23 9.55 7.59
C GLU A 65 3.38 10.38 6.63
N ARG A 66 3.49 10.11 5.31
CA ARG A 66 2.64 10.75 4.31
C ARG A 66 1.17 10.33 4.46
N LEU A 67 0.92 9.04 4.66
CA LEU A 67 -0.45 8.54 4.85
C LEU A 67 -1.10 9.14 6.10
N GLU A 68 -0.36 9.28 7.19
CA GLU A 68 -0.82 9.92 8.42
C GLU A 68 -1.21 11.38 8.18
N ARG A 69 -0.37 12.15 7.49
CA ARG A 69 -0.70 13.52 7.10
C ARG A 69 -1.95 13.61 6.21
N ASP A 70 -2.06 12.75 5.21
CA ASP A 70 -3.23 12.71 4.32
C ASP A 70 -4.51 12.33 5.11
N GLN A 71 -4.38 11.47 6.13
CA GLN A 71 -5.46 11.07 7.02
C GLN A 71 -5.88 12.21 7.97
N GLU A 72 -4.93 12.97 8.52
CA GLU A 72 -5.20 14.16 9.32
C GLU A 72 -6.00 15.19 8.51
N ILE A 73 -5.52 15.53 7.31
CA ILE A 73 -6.20 16.47 6.40
C ILE A 73 -7.63 16.00 6.09
N THR A 74 -7.80 14.71 5.80
CA THR A 74 -9.13 14.14 5.52
C THR A 74 -10.06 14.24 6.73
N THR A 75 -9.52 14.01 7.93
CA THR A 75 -10.25 14.09 9.19
C THR A 75 -10.68 15.53 9.50
N GLU A 76 -9.79 16.50 9.32
CA GLU A 76 -10.09 17.93 9.47
C GLU A 76 -11.15 18.40 8.47
N ALA A 77 -10.99 18.03 7.19
CA ALA A 77 -11.96 18.37 6.14
C ALA A 77 -13.36 17.80 6.45
N LEU A 78 -13.42 16.56 6.93
CA LEU A 78 -14.68 15.93 7.35
C LEU A 78 -15.29 16.65 8.57
N ALA A 79 -14.49 17.01 9.57
CA ALA A 79 -14.95 17.76 10.73
C ALA A 79 -15.52 19.13 10.34
N LEU A 80 -14.82 19.85 9.45
CA LEU A 80 -15.28 21.13 8.90
C LEU A 80 -16.56 20.97 8.07
N PHE A 81 -16.65 19.93 7.24
CA PHE A 81 -17.87 19.61 6.48
C PHE A 81 -19.06 19.36 7.41
N VAL A 82 -18.89 18.50 8.42
CA VAL A 82 -19.95 18.19 9.40
C VAL A 82 -20.34 19.46 10.16
N ARG A 83 -19.37 20.27 10.61
CA ARG A 83 -19.64 21.54 11.29
C ARG A 83 -20.45 22.47 10.39
N PHE A 84 -19.96 22.76 9.19
CA PHE A 84 -20.62 23.64 8.22
C PHE A 84 -22.05 23.17 7.93
N TRP A 85 -22.21 21.87 7.70
CA TRP A 85 -23.51 21.27 7.41
C TRP A 85 -24.50 21.37 8.59
N LEU A 86 -24.01 21.32 9.83
CA LEU A 86 -24.82 21.50 11.03
C LEU A 86 -25.10 22.99 11.34
N THR A 87 -24.21 23.90 10.96
CA THR A 87 -24.29 25.34 11.32
C THR A 87 -24.86 26.23 10.22
N THR A 88 -25.06 25.73 9.00
CA THR A 88 -25.64 26.51 7.88
C THR A 88 -27.16 26.69 7.96
N THR A 89 -27.80 26.26 9.05
CA THR A 89 -29.20 26.64 9.31
C THR A 89 -29.19 28.04 9.94
N PRO A 90 -29.63 29.11 9.25
CA PRO A 90 -29.76 30.42 9.90
C PRO A 90 -30.70 30.30 11.13
N PRO A 91 -30.48 31.09 12.19
CA PRO A 91 -31.35 31.07 13.36
C PRO A 91 -32.76 31.46 12.91
N LEU A 92 -33.67 30.49 13.00
CA LEU A 92 -35.07 30.64 12.66
C LEU A 92 -35.87 30.99 13.93
N PRO A 93 -37.00 31.71 13.83
CA PRO A 93 -37.86 32.04 14.97
C PRO A 93 -38.24 30.77 15.77
N ASP A 94 -38.38 30.90 17.09
CA ASP A 94 -38.56 29.79 18.06
C ASP A 94 -39.59 28.73 17.61
N ASP A 95 -40.65 29.17 16.93
CA ASP A 95 -41.76 28.37 16.40
C ASP A 95 -41.34 27.32 15.35
N THR A 96 -40.15 27.44 14.77
CA THR A 96 -39.64 26.59 13.69
C THR A 96 -38.35 25.83 14.06
N TYR A 97 -37.85 26.00 15.28
CA TYR A 97 -36.63 25.38 15.79
C TYR A 97 -36.73 23.84 15.81
N SER A 98 -37.91 23.31 16.18
CA SER A 98 -38.19 21.87 16.19
C SER A 98 -38.12 21.25 14.78
N ALA A 99 -38.65 21.94 13.78
CA ALA A 99 -38.63 21.52 12.38
C ALA A 99 -37.21 21.56 11.79
N ALA A 100 -36.42 22.60 12.10
CA ALA A 100 -35.03 22.70 11.68
C ALA A 100 -34.16 21.57 12.27
N LYS A 101 -34.32 21.28 13.57
CA LYS A 101 -33.64 20.17 14.26
C LYS A 101 -34.03 18.80 13.69
N ALA A 102 -35.32 18.60 13.39
CA ALA A 102 -35.82 17.37 12.77
C ALA A 102 -35.20 17.15 11.38
N LYS A 103 -35.11 18.20 10.57
CA LYS A 103 -34.52 18.14 9.22
C LYS A 103 -33.02 17.88 9.24
N GLY A 104 -32.29 18.44 10.21
CA GLY A 104 -30.88 18.10 10.46
C GLY A 104 -30.69 16.62 10.81
N LYS A 105 -31.55 16.06 11.67
CA LYS A 105 -31.51 14.65 12.07
C LYS A 105 -31.85 13.70 10.91
N GLU A 106 -32.83 14.05 10.08
CA GLU A 106 -33.19 13.30 8.87
C GLU A 106 -32.03 13.22 7.89
N ARG A 107 -31.40 14.36 7.57
CA ARG A 107 -30.28 14.38 6.64
C ARG A 107 -29.06 13.62 7.19
N TYR A 108 -28.85 13.59 8.51
CA TYR A 108 -27.76 12.84 9.14
C TYR A 108 -27.99 11.33 9.00
N GLY A 109 -29.22 10.88 9.27
CA GLY A 109 -29.61 9.50 9.01
C GLY A 109 -29.42 9.09 7.54
N GLY A 110 -29.75 9.98 6.60
CA GLY A 110 -29.52 9.78 5.17
C GLY A 110 -28.04 9.64 4.79
N PHE A 111 -27.18 10.50 5.35
CA PHE A 111 -25.73 10.43 5.18
C PHE A 111 -25.15 9.11 5.73
N VAL A 112 -25.46 8.76 6.99
CA VAL A 112 -24.97 7.53 7.63
C VAL A 112 -25.41 6.30 6.82
N LYS A 113 -26.67 6.23 6.39
CA LYS A 113 -27.17 5.10 5.58
C LYS A 113 -26.46 4.97 4.23
N THR A 114 -26.15 6.10 3.59
CA THR A 114 -25.44 6.14 2.31
C THR A 114 -23.98 5.73 2.48
N LEU A 115 -23.31 6.26 3.52
CA LEU A 115 -21.94 5.93 3.87
C LEU A 115 -21.81 4.45 4.24
N SER A 116 -22.68 3.93 5.11
CA SER A 116 -22.68 2.51 5.48
C SER A 116 -22.87 1.61 4.25
N ARG A 117 -23.84 1.92 3.38
CA ARG A 117 -24.06 1.16 2.13
C ARG A 117 -22.83 1.18 1.23
N ARG A 118 -22.12 2.30 1.17
CA ARG A 118 -20.93 2.46 0.34
C ARG A 118 -19.74 1.69 0.93
N LEU A 119 -19.53 1.78 2.25
CA LEU A 119 -18.51 1.01 2.96
C LEU A 119 -18.71 -0.51 2.80
N SER A 120 -19.97 -0.97 2.80
CA SER A 120 -20.30 -2.38 2.58
C SER A 120 -20.05 -2.88 1.14
N LYS A 121 -19.85 -2.00 0.16
CA LYS A 121 -19.69 -2.37 -1.25
C LYS A 121 -18.24 -2.52 -1.71
N GLY A 122 -17.26 -2.09 -0.91
CA GLY A 122 -15.83 -2.05 -1.30
C GLY A 122 -15.58 -1.26 -2.60
N PRO A 123 -14.39 -1.39 -3.21
CA PRO A 123 -13.15 -0.67 -2.83
C PRO A 123 -13.32 0.85 -2.63
N THR A 124 -12.28 1.51 -2.11
CA THR A 124 -12.33 2.92 -1.66
C THR A 124 -12.79 3.90 -2.75
N PHE A 125 -13.75 4.76 -2.41
CA PHE A 125 -14.26 5.87 -3.25
C PHE A 125 -13.14 6.71 -3.89
N ALA A 126 -12.02 6.88 -3.17
CA ALA A 126 -10.83 7.53 -3.69
C ALA A 126 -10.30 6.91 -4.99
N LYS A 127 -10.31 5.58 -5.13
CA LYS A 127 -9.86 4.90 -6.35
C LYS A 127 -10.81 5.08 -7.53
N GLU A 128 -12.10 5.29 -7.27
CA GLU A 128 -13.09 5.56 -8.31
C GLU A 128 -12.99 7.00 -8.79
N LEU A 129 -12.89 7.96 -7.85
CA LEU A 129 -12.73 9.38 -8.14
C LEU A 129 -11.40 9.68 -8.84
N SER A 130 -10.28 9.06 -8.42
CA SER A 130 -9.00 9.23 -9.13
C SER A 130 -9.06 8.75 -10.57
N ARG A 131 -9.80 7.67 -10.87
CA ARG A 131 -10.01 7.19 -12.24
C ARG A 131 -10.93 8.10 -13.03
N GLU A 132 -11.97 8.64 -12.41
CA GLU A 132 -12.90 9.59 -13.04
C GLU A 132 -12.18 10.89 -13.41
N ILE A 133 -11.38 11.45 -12.50
CA ILE A 133 -10.54 12.63 -12.75
C ILE A 133 -9.51 12.35 -13.86
N GLU A 134 -8.83 11.19 -13.83
CA GLU A 134 -7.86 10.79 -14.87
C GLU A 134 -8.53 10.63 -16.25
N ASN A 135 -9.77 10.15 -16.29
CA ASN A 135 -10.55 10.01 -17.52
C ASN A 135 -11.02 11.37 -18.07
N ASP A 136 -11.45 12.29 -17.20
CA ASP A 136 -11.87 13.64 -17.60
C ASP A 136 -10.69 14.47 -18.14
N LEU A 137 -9.51 14.35 -17.52
CA LEU A 137 -8.27 14.98 -18.00
C LEU A 137 -7.86 14.46 -19.39
N ARG A 138 -7.96 13.15 -19.64
CA ARG A 138 -7.70 12.55 -20.96
C ARG A 138 -8.72 12.97 -22.02
N ALA A 139 -9.98 13.14 -21.63
CA ALA A 139 -11.03 13.61 -22.51
C ALA A 139 -10.84 15.08 -22.92
N THR A 140 -10.25 15.90 -22.05
CA THR A 140 -9.91 17.30 -22.37
C THR A 140 -8.66 17.43 -23.23
N GLU A 141 -7.65 16.57 -23.05
CA GLU A 141 -6.43 16.54 -23.89
C GLU A 141 -6.67 15.99 -25.31
N SER A 142 -7.69 15.13 -25.52
CA SER A 142 -8.02 14.60 -26.86
C SER A 142 -8.89 15.55 -27.70
N GLN A 143 -9.33 16.68 -27.14
CA GLN A 143 -10.16 17.69 -27.82
C GLN A 143 -9.39 18.97 -28.18
N SER A 144 -8.08 19.02 -27.88
CA SER A 144 -7.17 20.12 -28.20
C SER A 144 -6.09 19.71 -29.19
#